data_AF-A0A1Z5K884-F1
#
_entry.id   AF-A0A1Z5K884-F1
#
_cell.length_a   1.000
_cell.length_b   1.000
_cell.length_c   1.000
_cell.angle_alpha   90.00
_cell.angle_beta   90.00
_cell.angle_gamma   90.00
#
_symmetry.space_group_name_H-M   'P 1'
#
loop_
_entity.id
_entity.type
_entity.pdbx_description
1 polymer ?
#
loop_
_entity_poly.entity_id
_entity_poly.type
_entity_poly.pdbx_seq_one_letter_code
_entity_poly.pdbx_strand_id
1 'polypeptide(L)'
;MLAKLVSGTWKEGDGANEIFIDRDGERFKYILDYLRNDRVHLPDIPSQKALEADFDYFGIDADMSKISVMDDFSAIEELNLQILEHIKDIKEKKMRVAAIRESYRLANKFSRFAEGGHARLLIEEDINKKILSSCLLARGLHVIRFDMKKESGTHVLLCIPSMKSTWV
;
A
#
# COMPACT_ATOMS: atom_id res chain seq x y z
N MET A 1 35.61 16.19 -12.22
CA MET A 1 36.47 15.44 -11.27
C MET A 1 36.10 13.95 -11.21
N LEU A 2 34.85 13.59 -10.92
CA LEU A 2 34.41 12.17 -10.83
C LEU A 2 34.68 11.33 -12.09
N ALA A 3 34.40 11.87 -13.28
CA ALA A 3 34.71 11.18 -14.52
C ALA A 3 36.20 10.84 -14.65
N LYS A 4 37.10 11.71 -14.18
CA LYS A 4 38.55 11.49 -14.18
C LYS A 4 39.02 10.46 -13.14
N LEU A 5 38.28 10.35 -12.02
CA LEU A 5 38.52 9.38 -10.95
C LEU A 5 38.23 7.95 -11.42
N VAL A 6 37.18 7.75 -12.24
CA VAL A 6 36.76 6.43 -12.71
C VAL A 6 37.38 6.03 -14.05
N SER A 7 37.87 6.99 -14.85
CA SER A 7 38.45 6.72 -16.18
C SER A 7 39.91 6.23 -16.16
N GLY A 8 40.48 5.86 -15.00
CA GLY A 8 41.88 5.41 -14.88
C GLY A 8 42.92 6.49 -15.17
N THR A 9 42.50 7.75 -15.37
CA THR A 9 43.39 8.90 -15.60
C THR A 9 43.82 9.58 -14.31
N TRP A 10 43.37 9.08 -13.16
CA TRP A 10 43.75 9.59 -11.85
C TRP A 10 45.11 9.03 -11.43
N LYS A 11 45.99 9.89 -10.90
CA LYS A 11 47.39 9.52 -10.62
C LYS A 11 47.57 8.70 -9.34
N GLU A 12 46.59 8.71 -8.44
CA GLU A 12 46.61 7.98 -7.17
C GLU A 12 45.57 6.86 -7.21
N GLY A 13 45.91 5.74 -7.84
CA GLY A 13 45.06 4.54 -7.90
C GLY A 13 44.97 3.95 -9.30
N ASP A 14 45.07 2.64 -9.38
CA ASP A 14 44.92 1.83 -10.61
C ASP A 14 43.45 1.55 -10.98
N GLY A 15 42.50 2.22 -10.31
CA GLY A 15 41.07 1.98 -10.44
C GLY A 15 40.57 0.70 -9.75
N ALA A 16 41.47 -0.11 -9.16
CA ALA A 16 41.13 -1.29 -8.38
C ALA A 16 41.03 -0.99 -6.87
N ASN A 17 41.69 0.08 -6.41
CA ASN A 17 41.66 0.52 -5.01
C ASN A 17 40.47 1.45 -4.73
N GLU A 18 40.00 1.41 -3.48
CA GLU A 18 38.97 2.32 -2.98
C GLU A 18 39.42 3.78 -3.10
N ILE A 19 38.51 4.64 -3.56
CA ILE A 19 38.75 6.08 -3.67
C ILE A 19 38.20 6.74 -2.41
N PHE A 20 39.08 7.36 -1.63
CA PHE A 20 38.67 8.16 -0.49
C PHE A 20 38.34 9.58 -0.93
N ILE A 21 37.14 10.05 -0.58
CA ILE A 21 36.67 11.40 -0.86
C ILE A 21 36.36 12.08 0.48
N ASP A 22 37.07 13.15 0.79
CA ASP A 22 36.85 13.95 2.00
C ASP A 22 35.68 14.92 1.82
N ARG A 23 34.48 14.35 1.63
CA ARG A 23 33.20 15.07 1.49
C ARG A 23 32.12 14.36 2.29
N ASP A 24 30.95 14.99 2.33
CA ASP A 24 29.77 14.48 3.00
C ASP A 24 29.24 13.22 2.29
N GLY A 25 29.49 12.05 2.90
CA GLY A 25 29.07 10.76 2.37
C GLY A 25 27.55 10.58 2.33
N GLU A 26 26.79 11.24 3.21
CA GLU A 26 25.33 11.16 3.18
C GLU A 26 24.76 11.96 2.01
N ARG A 27 25.34 13.12 1.71
CA ARG A 27 24.94 13.94 0.56
C ARG A 27 25.38 13.35 -0.77
N PHE A 28 26.45 12.56 -0.80
CA PHE A 28 26.96 11.90 -2.00
C PHE A 28 25.91 10.99 -2.68
N LYS A 29 24.96 10.42 -1.92
CA LYS A 29 23.87 9.63 -2.50
C LYS A 29 23.05 10.43 -3.53
N TYR A 30 22.80 11.71 -3.28
CA TYR A 30 22.01 12.57 -4.16
C TYR A 30 22.76 12.93 -5.44
N ILE A 31 24.09 13.00 -5.37
CA ILE A 31 24.95 13.19 -6.54
C ILE A 31 24.86 11.96 -7.45
N LEU A 32 24.92 10.76 -6.86
CA LEU A 32 24.75 9.52 -7.61
C LEU A 32 23.34 9.42 -8.20
N ASP A 33 22.31 9.80 -7.46
CA ASP A 33 20.93 9.76 -7.94
C ASP A 33 20.72 10.74 -9.10
N TYR A 34 21.32 11.93 -9.04
CA TYR A 34 21.33 12.88 -10.17
C TYR A 34 22.07 12.31 -11.38
N LEU A 35 23.27 11.75 -11.21
CA LEU A 35 24.04 11.16 -12.31
C LEU A 35 23.34 9.96 -12.97
N ARG A 36 22.51 9.22 -12.21
CA ARG A 36 21.75 8.07 -12.72
C ARG A 36 20.44 8.45 -13.40
N ASN A 37 19.73 9.42 -12.84
CA ASN A 37 18.34 9.72 -13.20
C ASN A 37 18.16 11.10 -13.87
N ASP A 38 19.23 11.90 -13.97
CA ASP A 38 19.22 13.28 -14.46
C ASP A 38 18.30 14.22 -13.63
N ARG A 39 17.93 13.82 -12.41
CA ARG A 39 17.11 14.58 -11.46
C ARG A 39 17.27 14.06 -10.04
N VAL A 40 17.01 14.90 -9.04
CA VAL A 40 17.04 14.48 -7.63
C VAL A 40 16.05 15.26 -6.76
N HIS A 41 15.55 14.60 -5.71
CA HIS A 41 14.66 15.17 -4.71
C HIS A 41 15.40 15.29 -3.38
N LEU A 42 15.40 16.48 -2.76
CA LEU A 42 16.14 16.78 -1.52
C LEU A 42 15.21 17.06 -0.37
N PRO A 43 15.55 16.68 0.87
CA PRO A 43 14.64 16.85 2.01
C PRO A 43 14.37 18.31 2.39
N ASP A 44 15.29 19.25 2.10
CA ASP A 44 15.15 20.66 2.45
C ASP A 44 15.96 21.60 1.52
N ILE A 45 15.68 22.91 1.61
CA ILE A 45 16.36 23.96 0.83
C ILE A 45 17.85 24.08 1.19
N PRO A 46 18.28 24.03 2.48
CA PRO A 46 19.70 23.96 2.83
C PRO A 46 20.47 22.84 2.10
N SER A 47 19.86 21.66 1.95
CA SER A 47 20.46 20.55 1.20
C SER A 47 20.68 20.90 -0.28
N GLN A 48 19.81 21.69 -0.90
CA GLN A 48 19.96 22.11 -2.30
C GLN A 48 21.23 22.93 -2.52
N LYS A 49 21.47 23.94 -1.66
CA LYS A 49 22.68 24.77 -1.73
C LYS A 49 23.93 23.96 -1.42
N ALA A 50 23.86 23.06 -0.44
CA ALA A 50 24.98 22.19 -0.10
C ALA A 50 25.32 21.21 -1.24
N LEU A 51 24.29 20.73 -1.96
CA LEU A 51 24.46 19.85 -3.11
C LEU A 51 25.05 20.60 -4.32
N GLU A 52 24.64 21.84 -4.56
CA GLU A 52 25.22 22.72 -5.58
C GLU A 52 26.74 22.85 -5.40
N ALA A 53 27.19 23.14 -4.17
CA ALA A 53 28.61 23.22 -3.83
C ALA A 53 29.36 21.88 -4.02
N ASP A 54 28.67 20.74 -3.87
CA ASP A 54 29.26 19.45 -4.17
C ASP A 54 29.36 19.20 -5.69
N PHE A 55 28.36 19.58 -6.49
CA PHE A 55 28.45 19.47 -7.94
C PHE A 55 29.64 20.25 -8.50
N ASP A 56 29.87 21.45 -7.99
CA ASP A 56 31.06 22.26 -8.30
C ASP A 56 32.35 21.52 -7.95
N TYR A 57 32.43 20.98 -6.72
CA TYR A 57 33.60 20.21 -6.27
C TYR A 57 33.88 19.02 -7.19
N PHE A 58 32.85 18.26 -7.54
CA PHE A 58 32.99 17.10 -8.41
C PHE A 58 33.10 17.45 -9.90
N GLY A 59 32.97 18.73 -10.26
CA GLY A 59 32.98 19.25 -11.63
C GLY A 59 31.87 18.63 -12.47
N ILE A 60 30.66 18.58 -11.93
CA ILE A 60 29.44 18.17 -12.61
C ILE A 60 28.69 19.44 -13.00
N ASP A 61 28.42 19.60 -14.30
CA ASP A 61 27.56 20.67 -14.79
C ASP A 61 26.09 20.25 -14.61
N ALA A 62 25.55 20.50 -13.41
CA ALA A 62 24.21 20.11 -13.02
C ALA A 62 23.19 21.19 -13.37
N ASP A 63 22.06 20.80 -13.96
CA ASP A 63 20.92 21.66 -14.17
C ASP A 63 20.13 21.77 -12.86
N MET A 64 20.32 22.88 -12.15
CA MET A 64 19.68 23.13 -10.86
C MET A 64 18.14 23.14 -10.93
N SER A 65 17.55 23.30 -12.12
CA SER A 65 16.08 23.19 -12.30
C SER A 65 15.55 21.76 -12.16
N LYS A 66 16.43 20.75 -12.26
CA LYS A 66 16.11 19.33 -12.07
C LYS A 66 16.33 18.84 -10.65
N ILE A 67 16.69 19.75 -9.75
CA ILE A 67 16.83 19.50 -8.32
C ILE A 67 15.61 20.10 -7.64
N SER A 68 14.77 19.24 -7.08
CA SER A 68 13.57 19.66 -6.38
C SER A 68 13.69 19.36 -4.90
N VAL A 69 13.07 20.19 -4.08
CA VAL A 69 12.97 19.95 -2.64
C VAL A 69 11.70 19.13 -2.42
N MET A 70 11.81 17.98 -1.76
CA MET A 70 10.69 17.26 -1.16
C MET A 70 9.87 18.27 -0.36
N ASP A 71 8.55 18.26 -0.55
CA ASP A 71 7.59 19.23 0.00
C ASP A 71 7.51 20.60 -0.70
N ASP A 72 7.95 20.71 -1.97
CA ASP A 72 7.53 21.81 -2.85
C ASP A 72 6.06 21.62 -3.33
N PHE A 73 5.44 22.65 -3.93
CA PHE A 73 4.04 22.66 -4.39
C PHE A 73 3.68 21.44 -5.25
N SER A 74 4.66 20.88 -5.97
CA SER A 74 4.54 19.66 -6.77
C SER A 74 4.15 18.41 -5.95
N ALA A 75 4.56 18.33 -4.68
CA ALA A 75 4.27 17.21 -3.80
C ALA A 75 2.79 17.17 -3.36
N ILE A 76 2.09 18.31 -3.38
CA ILE A 76 0.69 18.40 -2.93
C ILE A 76 -0.21 17.50 -3.77
N GLU A 77 -0.06 17.53 -5.10
CA GLU A 77 -0.89 16.74 -6.00
C GLU A 77 -0.63 15.24 -5.83
N GLU A 78 0.63 14.86 -5.71
CA GLU A 78 1.01 13.46 -5.47
C GLU A 78 0.45 12.95 -4.12
N LEU A 79 0.61 13.72 -3.06
CA LEU A 79 0.06 13.37 -1.74
C LEU A 79 -1.47 13.29 -1.76
N ASN A 80 -2.16 14.18 -2.48
CA ASN A 80 -3.61 14.10 -2.64
C ASN A 80 -4.04 12.81 -3.37
N LEU A 81 -3.33 12.40 -4.42
CA LEU A 81 -3.59 11.14 -5.11
C LEU A 81 -3.39 9.93 -4.16
N GLN A 82 -2.31 9.93 -3.38
CA GLN A 82 -2.05 8.89 -2.37
C GLN A 82 -3.15 8.85 -1.30
N ILE A 83 -3.62 10.01 -0.83
CA ILE A 83 -4.72 10.12 0.14
C ILE A 83 -6.00 9.48 -0.44
N LEU A 84 -6.35 9.77 -1.69
CA LEU A 84 -7.53 9.22 -2.34
C LEU A 84 -7.45 7.69 -2.45
N GLU A 85 -6.28 7.16 -2.82
CA GLU A 85 -6.04 5.72 -2.87
C GLU A 85 -6.17 5.09 -1.48
N HIS A 86 -5.55 5.68 -0.46
CA HIS A 86 -5.63 5.18 0.90
C HIS A 86 -7.05 5.22 1.48
N ILE A 87 -7.87 6.22 1.14
CA ILE A 87 -9.29 6.26 1.53
C ILE A 87 -10.05 5.07 0.93
N LYS A 88 -9.81 4.76 -0.35
CA LYS A 88 -10.41 3.61 -1.03
C LYS A 88 -10.01 2.30 -0.34
N ASP A 89 -8.74 2.16 -0.02
CA ASP A 89 -8.16 1.02 0.70
C ASP A 89 -8.76 0.84 2.09
N ILE A 90 -8.86 1.93 2.85
CA ILE A 90 -9.44 1.94 4.20
C ILE A 90 -10.90 1.51 4.12
N LYS A 91 -11.66 2.01 3.13
CA LYS A 91 -13.05 1.62 2.91
C LYS A 91 -13.17 0.12 2.64
N GLU A 92 -12.32 -0.44 1.78
CA GLU A 92 -12.30 -1.89 1.50
C GLU A 92 -11.97 -2.71 2.74
N LYS A 93 -10.91 -2.33 3.47
CA LYS A 93 -10.50 -3.00 4.71
C LYS A 93 -11.62 -2.96 5.77
N LYS A 94 -12.32 -1.82 5.92
CA LYS A 94 -13.48 -1.69 6.82
C LYS A 94 -14.62 -2.62 6.42
N MET A 95 -14.98 -2.67 5.13
CA MET A 95 -16.01 -3.60 4.63
C MET A 95 -15.66 -5.06 4.95
N ARG A 96 -14.39 -5.44 4.78
CA ARG A 96 -13.92 -6.79 5.06
C ARG A 96 -13.97 -7.11 6.55
N VAL A 97 -13.56 -6.20 7.42
CA VAL A 97 -13.66 -6.35 8.88
C VAL A 97 -15.11 -6.54 9.32
N ALA A 98 -16.03 -5.74 8.78
CA ALA A 98 -17.46 -5.85 9.10
C ALA A 98 -18.02 -7.23 8.70
N ALA A 99 -17.75 -7.70 7.48
CA ALA A 99 -18.18 -9.01 7.01
C ALA A 99 -17.58 -10.17 7.83
N ILE A 100 -16.31 -10.07 8.25
CA ILE A 100 -15.64 -11.06 9.10
C ILE A 100 -16.31 -11.14 10.47
N ARG A 101 -16.53 -9.99 11.13
CA ARG A 101 -17.20 -9.93 12.44
C ARG A 101 -18.61 -10.54 12.35
N GLU A 102 -19.34 -10.16 11.31
CA GLU A 102 -20.69 -10.62 11.09
C GLU A 102 -20.76 -12.12 10.86
N SER A 103 -19.83 -12.68 10.07
CA SER A 103 -19.76 -14.13 9.86
C SER A 103 -19.48 -14.92 11.14
N TYR A 104 -18.68 -14.39 12.08
CA TYR A 104 -18.51 -15.02 13.41
C TYR A 104 -19.80 -14.96 14.23
N ARG A 105 -20.48 -13.81 14.25
CA ARG A 105 -21.75 -13.64 14.95
C ARG A 105 -22.80 -14.63 14.43
N LEU A 106 -22.92 -14.75 13.10
CA LEU A 106 -23.84 -15.67 12.45
C LEU A 106 -23.48 -17.13 12.70
N ALA A 107 -22.20 -17.50 12.62
CA ALA A 107 -21.76 -18.87 12.88
C ALA A 107 -22.05 -19.30 14.33
N ASN A 108 -21.80 -18.42 15.29
CA ASN A 108 -22.14 -18.66 16.70
C ASN A 108 -23.66 -18.73 16.95
N LYS A 109 -24.47 -18.01 16.18
CA LYS A 109 -25.92 -18.18 16.23
C LYS A 109 -26.34 -19.52 15.63
N PHE A 110 -25.80 -19.85 14.45
CA PHE A 110 -26.10 -21.09 13.73
C PHE A 110 -25.83 -22.34 14.58
N SER A 111 -24.72 -22.39 15.32
CA SER A 111 -24.38 -23.54 16.17
C SER A 111 -25.43 -23.84 17.25
N ARG A 112 -26.25 -22.86 17.63
CA ARG A 112 -27.35 -23.03 18.59
C ARG A 112 -28.63 -23.61 17.98
N PHE A 113 -28.75 -23.65 16.65
CA PHE A 113 -29.93 -24.13 15.91
C PHE A 113 -29.72 -25.51 15.26
N ALA A 114 -28.70 -26.26 15.69
CA ALA A 114 -28.13 -27.42 15.00
C ALA A 114 -29.07 -28.62 14.75
N GLU A 115 -30.32 -28.61 15.23
CA GLU A 115 -31.26 -29.71 15.03
C GLU A 115 -31.80 -29.81 13.59
N GLY A 116 -31.71 -28.74 12.78
CA GLY A 116 -32.31 -28.71 11.43
C GLY A 116 -31.33 -28.65 10.24
N GLY A 117 -30.03 -28.50 10.48
CA GLY A 117 -29.01 -28.39 9.42
C GLY A 117 -29.06 -27.10 8.56
N HIS A 118 -30.03 -26.22 8.82
CA HIS A 118 -30.18 -24.91 8.20
C HIS A 118 -30.73 -23.88 9.20
N ALA A 119 -30.45 -22.60 8.97
CA ALA A 119 -30.99 -21.52 9.79
C ALA A 119 -31.19 -20.24 8.99
N ARG A 120 -32.25 -19.50 9.31
CA ARG A 120 -32.51 -18.16 8.79
C ARG A 120 -32.13 -17.13 9.86
N LEU A 121 -31.15 -16.28 9.55
CA LEU A 121 -30.59 -15.32 10.50
C LEU A 121 -30.64 -13.89 9.94
N LEU A 122 -30.91 -12.91 10.80
CA LEU A 122 -30.85 -11.49 10.46
C LEU A 122 -29.40 -11.03 10.34
N ILE A 123 -29.10 -10.26 9.29
CA ILE A 123 -27.78 -9.64 9.04
C ILE A 123 -27.83 -8.18 9.48
N GLU A 124 -26.70 -7.69 9.99
CA GLU A 124 -26.50 -6.25 10.20
C GLU A 124 -26.60 -5.44 8.89
N GLU A 125 -26.92 -4.16 9.01
CA GLU A 125 -27.03 -3.25 7.86
C GLU A 125 -25.66 -3.01 7.21
N ASP A 126 -25.68 -2.62 5.92
CA ASP A 126 -24.49 -2.27 5.13
C ASP A 126 -23.40 -3.36 5.01
N ILE A 127 -23.71 -4.61 5.34
CA ILE A 127 -22.77 -5.72 5.15
C ILE A 127 -22.67 -6.10 3.67
N ASN A 128 -21.43 -6.11 3.15
CA ASN A 128 -21.15 -6.58 1.81
C ASN A 128 -21.42 -8.09 1.69
N LYS A 129 -22.52 -8.45 1.02
CA LYS A 129 -23.02 -9.83 0.87
C LYS A 129 -22.02 -10.77 0.21
N LYS A 130 -21.24 -10.30 -0.77
CA LYS A 130 -20.25 -11.13 -1.48
C LYS A 130 -19.11 -11.51 -0.55
N ILE A 131 -18.55 -10.54 0.16
CA ILE A 131 -17.47 -10.78 1.13
C ILE A 131 -17.99 -11.66 2.29
N LEU A 132 -19.18 -11.35 2.81
CA LEU A 132 -19.81 -12.13 3.87
C LEU A 132 -19.98 -13.60 3.48
N SER A 133 -20.41 -13.89 2.25
CA SER A 133 -20.58 -15.26 1.75
C SER A 133 -19.25 -16.03 1.77
N SER A 134 -18.16 -15.41 1.30
CA SER A 134 -16.82 -16.02 1.37
C SER A 134 -16.36 -16.23 2.80
N CYS A 135 -16.62 -15.29 3.71
CA CYS A 135 -16.28 -15.43 5.13
C CYS A 135 -17.07 -16.53 5.83
N LEU A 136 -18.35 -16.70 5.51
CA LEU A 136 -19.19 -17.79 6.04
C LEU A 136 -18.72 -19.15 5.52
N LEU A 137 -18.34 -19.24 4.25
CA LEU A 137 -17.79 -20.48 3.67
C LEU A 137 -16.50 -20.92 4.37
N ALA A 138 -15.60 -19.98 4.66
CA ALA A 138 -14.39 -20.25 5.43
C ALA A 138 -14.67 -20.74 6.87
N ARG A 139 -15.91 -20.56 7.36
CA ARG A 139 -16.40 -21.06 8.66
C ARG A 139 -17.25 -22.32 8.53
N GLY A 140 -17.27 -22.96 7.35
CA GLY A 140 -18.04 -24.18 7.11
C GLY A 140 -19.55 -23.95 6.95
N LEU A 141 -19.98 -22.73 6.60
CA LEU A 141 -21.39 -22.40 6.36
C LEU A 141 -21.60 -21.95 4.91
N HIS A 142 -22.60 -22.52 4.26
CA HIS A 142 -22.98 -22.16 2.91
C HIS A 142 -24.18 -21.21 2.92
N VAL A 143 -24.10 -20.12 2.14
CA VAL A 143 -25.23 -19.21 1.93
C VAL A 143 -26.11 -19.76 0.82
N ILE A 144 -27.38 -20.05 1.13
CA ILE A 144 -28.38 -20.45 0.13
C ILE A 144 -28.90 -19.21 -0.60
N ARG A 145 -29.37 -18.20 0.15
CA ARG A 145 -29.85 -16.92 -0.40
C ARG A 145 -29.89 -15.81 0.64
N PHE A 146 -30.02 -14.58 0.14
CA PHE A 146 -30.31 -13.40 0.94
C PHE A 146 -31.76 -12.96 0.68
N ASP A 147 -32.55 -12.82 1.74
CA ASP A 147 -33.94 -12.38 1.68
C ASP A 147 -34.07 -10.98 2.29
N MET A 148 -34.52 -9.99 1.52
CA MET A 148 -34.78 -8.65 2.03
C MET A 148 -36.26 -8.50 2.40
N LYS A 149 -36.55 -8.13 3.65
CA LYS A 149 -37.92 -7.84 4.10
C LYS A 149 -38.00 -6.39 4.57
N LYS A 150 -38.91 -5.60 3.97
CA LYS A 150 -39.01 -4.14 4.17
C LYS A 150 -39.12 -3.71 5.65
N GLU A 151 -39.70 -4.55 6.51
CA GLU A 151 -39.94 -4.21 7.92
C GLU A 151 -38.98 -4.91 8.90
N SER A 152 -38.20 -5.91 8.46
CA SER A 152 -37.40 -6.75 9.35
C SER A 152 -35.92 -6.85 8.96
N GLY A 153 -35.46 -6.07 7.98
CA GLY A 153 -34.07 -6.09 7.52
C GLY A 153 -33.70 -7.30 6.63
N THR A 154 -32.42 -7.38 6.28
CA THR A 154 -31.88 -8.42 5.38
C THR A 154 -31.58 -9.70 6.16
N HIS A 155 -32.17 -10.82 5.74
CA HIS A 155 -31.89 -12.13 6.29
C HIS A 155 -31.00 -12.95 5.38
N VAL A 156 -30.24 -13.87 5.95
CA VAL A 156 -29.49 -14.90 5.24
C VAL A 156 -30.00 -16.28 5.63
N LEU A 157 -30.20 -17.13 4.63
CA LEU A 157 -30.47 -18.55 4.82
C LEU A 157 -29.15 -19.32 4.68
N LEU A 158 -28.74 -20.01 5.75
CA LEU A 158 -27.49 -20.75 5.86
C LEU A 158 -27.76 -22.25 5.98
N CYS A 159 -26.83 -23.07 5.48
CA CYS A 159 -26.78 -24.50 5.73
C CYS A 159 -25.34 -25.00 5.87
N ILE A 160 -25.18 -26.23 6.36
CA ILE A 160 -23.90 -26.94 6.31
C ILE A 160 -23.66 -27.41 4.86
N PRO A 161 -22.44 -27.28 4.29
CA PRO A 161 -22.15 -27.62 2.91
C PRO A 161 -22.58 -29.03 2.47
N SER A 162 -22.53 -30.02 3.36
CA SER A 162 -23.00 -31.39 3.10
C SER A 162 -24.49 -31.51 2.78
N MET A 163 -25.29 -30.50 3.13
CA MET A 163 -26.75 -30.45 2.91
C MET A 163 -27.14 -29.51 1.76
N LYS A 164 -26.15 -29.06 0.95
CA LYS A 164 -26.39 -28.13 -0.15
C LYS A 164 -27.20 -28.75 -1.30
N SER A 165 -27.05 -30.05 -1.57
CA SER A 165 -27.69 -30.74 -2.71
C SER A 165 -29.17 -31.12 -2.48
N THR A 166 -29.66 -31.03 -1.26
CA THR A 166 -31.04 -31.44 -0.91
C THR A 166 -32.07 -30.35 -1.15
N TRP A 167 -31.66 -29.12 -1.48
CA TRP A 167 -32.53 -27.93 -1.45
C TRP A 167 -32.24 -26.90 -2.55
N VAL A 168 -31.46 -27.25 -3.59
CA VAL A 168 -31.25 -26.44 -4.80
C VAL A 168 -32.24 -26.85 -5.88
#